data_AF-A0A4Q2YAJ3-F1
#
_entry.id   AF-A0A4Q2YAJ3-F1
#
_cell.length_a   1.000
_cell.length_b   1.000
_cell.length_c   1.000
_cell.angle_alpha   90.00
_cell.angle_beta   90.00
_cell.angle_gamma   90.00
#
_symmetry.space_group_name_H-M   'P 1'
#
loop_
_entity.id
_entity.type
_entity.pdbx_description
1 polymer ?
#
loop_
_entity_poly.entity_id
_entity_poly.type
_entity_poly.pdbx_seq_one_letter_code
_entity_poly.pdbx_strand_id
1 'polypeptide(L)' 'MSQIIPLISSGTAGPLGVLHLPRLWLKASLGAAGKLHSDYPSCGQG' A
#
# COMPACT_ATOMS: atom_id res chain seq x y z
N MET A 1 10.51 7.00 14.19
CA MET A 1 9.27 6.37 13.70
C MET A 1 9.63 5.37 12.62
N SER A 2 9.21 4.11 12.73
CA SER A 2 9.54 3.09 11.73
C SER A 2 8.73 3.33 10.46
N GLN A 3 9.42 3.75 9.39
CA GLN A 3 8.86 3.93 8.06
C GLN A 3 8.81 2.56 7.34
N ILE A 4 7.64 2.18 6.84
CA ILE A 4 7.37 0.85 6.29
C ILE A 4 7.27 0.93 4.78
N ILE A 5 8.04 0.07 4.11
CA ILE A 5 8.00 -0.13 2.66
C ILE A 5 6.89 -1.15 2.33
N PRO A 6 5.95 -0.85 1.42
CA PRO A 6 4.93 -1.81 1.01
C PRO A 6 5.53 -2.97 0.20
N LEU A 7 5.63 -4.15 0.81
CA LEU A 7 6.22 -5.34 0.18
C LEU A 7 5.23 -6.19 -0.64
N ILE A 8 3.93 -5.92 -0.55
CA ILE A 8 2.93 -6.63 -1.38
C ILE A 8 3.14 -6.24 -2.84
N SER A 9 3.47 -7.21 -3.70
CA SER A 9 3.67 -6.98 -5.13
C SER A 9 2.43 -6.38 -5.80
N SER A 10 2.64 -5.60 -6.87
CA SER A 10 1.54 -5.10 -7.70
C SER A 10 0.74 -6.24 -8.33
N GLY A 11 1.38 -7.36 -8.69
CA GLY A 11 0.72 -8.52 -9.29
C GLY A 11 -0.12 -9.37 -8.32
N THR A 12 -0.21 -9.02 -7.04
CA THR A 12 -0.97 -9.81 -6.06
C THR A 12 -2.46 -9.56 -6.21
N ALA A 13 -3.22 -10.62 -6.50
CA ALA A 13 -4.68 -10.65 -6.39
C ALA A 13 -5.07 -11.20 -5.01
N GLY A 14 -5.96 -10.50 -4.31
CA GLY A 14 -6.50 -10.96 -3.03
C GLY A 14 -7.60 -12.02 -3.20
N PRO A 15 -8.26 -12.45 -2.11
CA PRO A 15 -9.37 -13.40 -2.15
C PRO A 15 -10.55 -12.96 -3.05
N LEU A 16 -10.72 -11.65 -3.23
CA LEU A 16 -11.73 -11.08 -4.12
C LEU A 16 -11.34 -11.15 -5.62
N GLY A 17 -10.16 -11.69 -5.95
CA GLY A 17 -9.65 -11.76 -7.32
C GLY A 17 -9.19 -10.42 -7.92
N VAL A 18 -9.30 -9.32 -7.16
CA VAL A 18 -8.92 -7.98 -7.63
C VAL A 18 -7.41 -7.78 -7.49
N LEU A 19 -6.76 -7.50 -8.63
CA LEU A 19 -5.34 -7.13 -8.69
C LEU A 19 -5.11 -5.77 -8.04
N HIS A 20 -3.91 -5.53 -7.49
CA HIS A 20 -3.50 -4.28 -6.85
C HIS A 20 -4.24 -3.90 -5.55
N LEU A 21 -5.45 -4.41 -5.32
CA LEU A 21 -6.26 -4.09 -4.14
C LEU A 21 -5.52 -4.37 -2.81
N PRO A 22 -4.83 -5.52 -2.64
CA PRO A 22 -4.06 -5.76 -1.42
C PRO A 22 -2.94 -4.73 -1.21
N ARG A 23 -2.24 -4.34 -2.28
CA ARG A 23 -1.18 -3.33 -2.24
C ARG A 23 -1.73 -1.94 -1.95
N LEU A 24 -2.86 -1.58 -2.57
CA LEU A 24 -3.55 -0.32 -2.36
C LEU A 24 -3.98 -0.19 -0.90
N TRP A 25 -4.66 -1.20 -0.37
CA TRP A 25 -5.12 -1.20 1.01
C TRP A 25 -3.96 -1.07 2.01
N LEU A 26 -2.87 -1.81 1.80
CA LEU A 26 -1.67 -1.70 2.64
C LEU A 26 -1.10 -0.28 2.65
N LYS A 27 -0.96 0.36 1.48
CA LYS A 27 -0.49 1.74 1.38
C LYS A 27 -1.42 2.71 2.10
N ALA A 28 -2.74 2.55 1.94
CA ALA A 28 -3.74 3.39 2.62
C ALA A 28 -3.66 3.24 4.14
N SER A 29 -3.57 2.01 4.66
CA SER A 29 -3.45 1.75 6.10
C SER A 29 -2.16 2.32 6.69
N LEU A 30 -1.03 2.19 5.97
CA LEU A 30 0.26 2.76 6.39
C LEU A 30 0.24 4.29 6.35
N GLY A 31 -0.39 4.87 5.33
CA GLY A 31 -0.56 6.33 5.20
C GLY A 31 -1.42 6.88 6.34
N ALA A 32 -2.56 6.25 6.63
CA ALA A 32 -3.43 6.63 7.75
C ALA A 32 -2.74 6.48 9.12
N ALA A 33 -1.85 5.49 9.27
CA ALA A 33 -1.08 5.28 10.49
C ALA A 33 0.17 6.18 10.62
N GLY A 34 0.48 7.02 9.61
CA GLY A 34 1.70 7.83 9.58
C GLY A 34 2.99 7.01 9.53
N LYS A 35 2.93 5.78 8.98
CA LYS A 35 4.04 4.83 8.90
C LYS A 35 4.48 4.54 7.46
N LEU A 36 3.86 5.17 6.46
CA LEU A 36 4.24 4.98 5.07
C LEU A 36 5.57 5.67 4.79
N HIS A 37 6.49 4.94 4.17
CA HIS A 37 7.77 5.48 3.72
C HIS A 37 7.58 6.65 2.73
N SER A 38 8.36 7.72 2.85
CA SER A 38 8.23 8.96 2.07
C SER A 38 8.32 8.74 0.56
N ASP A 39 9.16 7.80 0.14
CA ASP A 39 9.40 7.50 -1.28
C ASP A 39 8.23 6.73 -1.92
N TYR A 40 7.25 6.30 -1.12
CA TYR A 40 6.07 5.60 -1.62
C TYR A 40 4.88 6.55 -1.60
N PRO A 41 4.34 6.95 -2.78
CA PRO A 41 3.22 7.87 -2.84
C PRO A 41 2.01 7.24 -2.16
N SER A 42 1.20 8.04 -1.44
CA SER A 42 -0.04 7.54 -0.84
C SER A 42 -1.07 7.17 -1.92
N CYS A 43 -2.19 6.57 -1.51
CA CYS A 43 -3.32 6.34 -2.41
C CYS A 43 -3.88 7.69 -2.90
N GLY A 44 -3.96 7.89 -4.22
CA GLY A 44 -4.63 9.06 -4.81
C GLY A 44 -3.76 10.04 -5.62
N GLN A 45 -2.49 9.73 -5.91
CA GLN A 45 -1.66 10.59 -6.75
C GLN A 45 -1.88 10.44 -8.28
N GLY A 46 -2.82 9.59 -8.72
CA GLY A 46 -3.05 9.26 -10.12
C GLY A 46 -2.51 7.89 -10.50
#